data_AF-A0A939F5M0-F1
#
_entry.id   AF-A0A939F5M0-F1
#
_cell.length_a   1.000
_cell.length_b   1.000
_cell.length_c   1.000
_cell.angle_alpha   90.00
_cell.angle_beta   90.00
_cell.angle_gamma   90.00
#
_symmetry.space_group_name_H-M   'P 1'
#
loop_
_entity.id
_entity.type
_entity.pdbx_description
1 polymer ?
#
loop_
_entity_poly.entity_id
_entity_poly.type
_entity_poly.pdbx_seq_one_letter_code
_entity_poly.pdbx_strand_id
1 'polypeptide(L)'
;MGNINTITFTTCKVAGISFNVTMKTTPWKIDVSAVNATNPQWVDGQISAVSAHIAGVGCTADFTGTVAGHYENNTGNLVLPGTSTTLIASNASCLGLISNGNVAKFKASYAVSTHPSITTP
;
A
#
# COMPACT_ATOMS: atom_id res chain seq x y z
N MET A 1 16.96 -2.94 -0.46
CA MET A 1 15.86 -2.64 0.50
C MET A 1 15.62 -1.14 0.48
N GLY A 2 14.36 -0.68 0.49
CA GLY A 2 13.99 0.74 0.38
C GLY A 2 13.04 1.19 1.48
N ASN A 3 12.82 2.51 1.60
CA ASN A 3 11.92 3.10 2.60
C ASN A 3 10.91 4.04 1.93
N ILE A 4 9.67 4.02 2.41
CA ILE A 4 8.63 4.99 2.07
C ILE A 4 8.46 5.91 3.29
N ASN A 5 9.07 7.09 3.20
CA ASN A 5 8.97 8.12 4.24
C ASN A 5 7.69 8.96 4.10
N THR A 6 7.19 9.08 2.87
CA THR A 6 6.03 9.89 2.55
C THR A 6 5.30 9.27 1.38
N ILE A 7 3.98 9.23 1.46
CA ILE A 7 3.09 8.82 0.39
C ILE A 7 1.89 9.76 0.41
N THR A 8 1.45 10.19 -0.77
CA THR A 8 0.25 11.02 -0.90
C THR A 8 -0.89 10.14 -1.35
N PHE A 9 -1.99 10.18 -0.61
CA PHE A 9 -3.20 9.44 -0.95
C PHE A 9 -4.17 10.37 -1.66
N THR A 10 -4.57 10.00 -2.87
CA THR A 10 -5.57 10.72 -3.65
C THR A 10 -6.72 9.80 -3.99
N THR A 11 -7.95 10.33 -3.98
CA THR A 11 -9.15 9.62 -4.44
C THR A 11 -9.46 8.30 -3.69
N CYS A 12 -9.04 8.17 -2.43
CA CYS A 12 -9.34 6.99 -1.62
C CYS A 12 -10.84 6.87 -1.35
N LYS A 13 -11.37 5.67 -1.58
CA LYS A 13 -12.79 5.35 -1.37
C LYS A 13 -12.96 4.02 -0.65
N VAL A 14 -13.93 3.97 0.26
CA VAL A 14 -14.45 2.72 0.83
C VAL A 14 -15.95 2.70 0.58
N ALA A 15 -16.45 1.63 -0.04
CA ALA A 15 -17.86 1.50 -0.42
C ALA A 15 -18.43 2.73 -1.19
N GLY A 16 -17.60 3.39 -2.00
CA GLY A 16 -17.99 4.57 -2.78
C GLY A 16 -17.89 5.92 -2.06
N ILE A 17 -17.66 5.93 -0.74
CA ILE A 17 -17.50 7.13 0.07
C ILE A 17 -16.03 7.54 0.08
N SER A 18 -15.75 8.83 -0.10
CA SER A 18 -14.40 9.38 -0.06
C SER A 18 -13.85 9.46 1.37
N PHE A 19 -12.59 9.08 1.54
CA PHE A 19 -11.88 9.12 2.81
C PHE A 19 -10.54 9.83 2.66
N ASN A 20 -10.17 10.56 3.72
CA ASN A 20 -8.81 11.01 3.90
C ASN A 20 -7.99 9.86 4.47
N VAL A 21 -6.84 9.60 3.87
CA VAL A 21 -5.91 8.56 4.32
C VAL A 21 -4.58 9.22 4.65
N THR A 22 -4.03 8.91 5.82
CA THR A 22 -2.75 9.44 6.28
C THR A 22 -1.87 8.32 6.81
N MET A 23 -0.55 8.40 6.62
CA MET A 23 0.38 7.50 7.29
C MET A 23 0.36 7.76 8.79
N LYS A 24 0.28 6.71 9.62
CA LYS A 24 0.41 6.83 11.08
C LYS A 24 1.85 6.67 11.54
N THR A 25 2.54 5.66 11.01
CA THR A 25 3.94 5.38 11.34
C THR A 25 4.77 5.38 10.08
N THR A 26 5.96 5.95 10.17
CA THR A 26 6.95 6.03 9.10
C THR A 26 8.31 5.60 9.64
N PRO A 27 9.19 5.03 8.80
CA PRO A 27 8.95 4.68 7.39
C PRO A 27 8.19 3.35 7.25
N TRP A 28 7.46 3.18 6.14
CA TRP A 28 7.12 1.84 5.67
C TRP A 28 8.31 1.26 4.91
N LYS A 29 8.49 -0.06 4.94
CA LYS A 29 9.69 -0.71 4.39
C LYS A 29 9.36 -1.42 3.08
N ILE A 30 10.24 -1.31 2.10
CA ILE A 30 10.15 -2.04 0.83
C ILE A 30 11.16 -3.19 0.87
N ASP A 31 10.62 -4.40 0.88
CA ASP A 31 11.36 -5.65 0.80
C ASP A 31 11.17 -6.23 -0.60
N VAL A 32 12.20 -6.10 -1.44
CA VAL A 32 12.23 -6.67 -2.79
C VAL A 32 12.58 -8.16 -2.69
N SER A 33 11.87 -9.01 -3.44
CA SER A 33 12.12 -10.44 -3.47
C SER A 33 12.96 -10.86 -4.68
N ALA A 34 12.44 -10.67 -5.90
CA ALA A 34 13.08 -11.12 -7.12
C ALA A 34 12.55 -10.36 -8.34
N VAL A 35 13.29 -10.41 -9.46
CA VAL A 35 12.73 -10.09 -10.77
C VAL A 35 11.61 -11.10 -11.07
N ASN A 36 10.48 -10.61 -11.54
CA ASN A 36 9.30 -11.43 -11.79
C ASN A 36 9.58 -12.46 -12.88
N ALA A 37 9.19 -13.71 -12.63
CA ALA A 37 9.49 -14.84 -13.51
C ALA A 37 8.82 -14.75 -14.90
N THR A 38 7.74 -14.00 -15.02
CA THR A 38 6.95 -13.86 -16.26
C THR A 38 7.15 -12.52 -16.95
N ASN A 39 7.64 -11.51 -16.23
CA ASN A 39 7.91 -10.19 -16.76
C ASN A 39 9.24 -9.64 -16.23
N PRO A 40 10.33 -9.65 -17.03
CA PRO A 40 11.64 -9.22 -16.56
C PRO A 40 11.74 -7.72 -16.25
N GLN A 41 10.73 -6.93 -16.62
CA GLN A 41 10.65 -5.51 -16.27
C GLN A 41 10.03 -5.30 -14.88
N TRP A 42 9.48 -6.34 -14.26
CA TRP A 42 8.86 -6.26 -12.95
C TRP A 42 9.76 -6.86 -11.89
N VAL A 43 9.77 -6.24 -10.74
CA VAL A 43 10.56 -6.62 -9.57
C VAL A 43 9.57 -6.79 -8.43
N ASP A 44 9.26 -8.04 -8.11
CA ASP A 44 8.27 -8.37 -7.08
C ASP A 44 8.82 -8.01 -5.70
N GLY A 45 7.89 -7.68 -4.79
CA GLY A 45 8.23 -7.37 -3.41
C GLY A 45 7.01 -7.15 -2.53
N GLN A 46 7.29 -6.69 -1.32
CA GLN A 46 6.28 -6.35 -0.34
C GLN A 46 6.62 -5.03 0.35
N ILE A 47 5.60 -4.28 0.68
CA ILE A 47 5.66 -3.19 1.64
C ILE A 47 5.30 -3.75 3.00
N SER A 48 6.23 -3.68 3.96
CA SER A 48 6.01 -4.09 5.34
C SER A 48 5.88 -2.89 6.26
N ALA A 49 5.36 -3.13 7.47
CA ALA A 49 5.03 -2.09 8.46
C ALA A 49 4.09 -1.00 7.93
N VAL A 50 3.17 -1.37 7.02
CA VAL A 50 2.11 -0.47 6.56
C VAL A 50 1.26 -0.10 7.76
N SER A 51 1.01 1.20 7.93
CA SER A 51 0.25 1.75 9.04
C SER A 51 -0.39 3.05 8.61
N ALA A 52 -1.69 2.99 8.33
CA ALA A 52 -2.49 4.09 7.83
C ALA A 52 -3.69 4.37 8.74
N HIS A 53 -4.11 5.63 8.79
CA HIS A 53 -5.35 6.07 9.40
C HIS A 53 -6.28 6.54 8.29
N ILE A 54 -7.55 6.17 8.37
CA ILE A 54 -8.60 6.73 7.53
C ILE A 54 -9.54 7.57 8.39
N ALA A 55 -9.99 8.68 7.83
CA ALA A 55 -11.02 9.52 8.41
C ALA A 55 -11.94 10.07 7.32
N GLY A 56 -13.24 10.01 7.58
CA GLY A 56 -14.29 10.50 6.68
C GLY A 56 -15.60 10.67 7.44
N VAL A 57 -16.68 10.95 6.70
CA VAL A 57 -17.99 11.22 7.30
C VAL A 57 -18.49 10.00 8.09
N GLY A 58 -18.50 10.14 9.42
CA GLY A 58 -18.97 9.10 10.34
C GLY A 58 -18.11 7.84 10.37
N CYS A 59 -16.88 7.88 9.86
CA CYS A 59 -16.01 6.72 9.85
C CYS A 59 -14.53 7.05 10.06
N THR A 60 -13.94 6.37 11.05
CA THR A 60 -12.51 6.34 11.32
C THR A 60 -12.05 4.91 11.51
N ALA A 61 -10.90 4.54 10.95
CA ALA A 61 -10.29 3.25 11.21
C ALA A 61 -8.77 3.32 10.97
N ASP A 62 -8.05 2.42 11.60
CA ASP A 62 -6.62 2.23 11.37
C ASP A 62 -6.38 0.94 10.60
N PHE A 63 -5.42 0.95 9.68
CA PHE A 63 -5.03 -0.22 8.91
C PHE A 63 -3.56 -0.49 9.11
N THR A 64 -3.24 -1.70 9.57
CA THR A 64 -1.86 -2.14 9.75
C THR A 64 -1.61 -3.47 9.07
N GLY A 65 -0.44 -3.66 8.47
CA GLY A 65 -0.08 -4.94 7.87
C GLY A 65 1.02 -4.87 6.83
N THR A 66 0.93 -5.75 5.84
CA THR A 66 1.83 -5.80 4.69
C THR A 66 1.05 -5.70 3.39
N VAL A 67 1.68 -5.21 2.32
CA VAL A 67 1.04 -5.09 1.01
C VAL A 67 2.00 -5.59 -0.05
N ALA A 68 1.59 -6.62 -0.79
CA ALA A 68 2.35 -7.11 -1.93
C ALA A 68 2.26 -6.13 -3.09
N GLY A 69 3.31 -6.07 -3.91
CA GLY A 69 3.35 -5.27 -5.11
C GLY A 69 4.58 -5.59 -5.95
N HIS A 70 4.75 -4.83 -7.02
CA HIS A 70 5.93 -4.94 -7.87
C HIS A 70 6.40 -3.55 -8.30
N TYR A 71 7.70 -3.41 -8.48
CA TYR A 71 8.32 -2.24 -9.07
C TYR A 71 8.56 -2.48 -10.56
N GLU A 72 8.22 -1.50 -11.38
CA GLU A 72 8.36 -1.56 -12.83
C GLU A 72 9.61 -0.80 -13.27
N ASN A 73 10.67 -1.52 -13.68
CA ASN A 73 11.96 -0.95 -14.08
C ASN A 73 11.90 -0.03 -15.30
N ASN A 74 10.86 -0.15 -16.14
CA ASN A 74 10.69 0.63 -17.36
C ASN A 74 9.93 1.94 -17.12
N THR A 75 9.00 1.96 -16.16
CA THR A 75 8.16 3.13 -15.87
C THR A 75 8.55 3.84 -14.57
N GLY A 76 9.28 3.17 -13.68
CA GLY A 76 9.66 3.68 -12.37
C GLY A 76 8.51 3.66 -11.37
N ASN A 77 7.46 2.88 -11.67
CA ASN A 77 6.27 2.82 -10.84
C ASN A 77 6.33 1.67 -9.84
N LEU A 78 5.92 1.95 -8.60
CA LEU A 78 5.55 0.95 -7.62
C LEU A 78 4.05 0.66 -7.73
N VAL A 79 3.71 -0.53 -8.21
CA VAL A 79 2.34 -0.96 -8.44
C VAL A 79 1.89 -1.88 -7.31
N LEU A 80 0.78 -1.50 -6.67
CA LEU A 80 0.12 -2.27 -5.63
C LEU A 80 -1.19 -2.81 -6.23
N PRO A 81 -1.31 -4.12 -6.51
CA PRO A 81 -2.48 -4.68 -7.20
C PRO A 81 -3.73 -4.77 -6.33
N GLY A 82 -3.61 -4.59 -5.00
CA GLY A 82 -4.74 -4.73 -4.07
C GLY A 82 -5.02 -6.17 -3.62
N THR A 83 -4.03 -7.05 -3.70
CA THR A 83 -4.15 -8.47 -3.28
C THR A 83 -3.71 -8.71 -1.84
N SER A 84 -3.36 -7.67 -1.07
CA SER A 84 -2.97 -7.83 0.34
C SER A 84 -4.02 -8.59 1.14
N THR A 85 -3.57 -9.59 1.89
CA THR A 85 -4.38 -10.39 2.81
C THR A 85 -4.16 -10.01 4.28
N THR A 86 -3.20 -9.13 4.58
CA THR A 86 -2.73 -8.87 5.95
C THR A 86 -2.95 -7.43 6.40
N LEU A 87 -3.45 -6.54 5.53
CA LEU A 87 -3.79 -5.17 5.89
C LEU A 87 -5.13 -5.15 6.64
N ILE A 88 -5.06 -5.19 7.97
CA ILE A 88 -6.20 -5.43 8.85
C ILE A 88 -6.67 -4.13 9.50
N ALA A 89 -7.99 -3.93 9.52
CA ALA A 89 -8.66 -2.84 10.21
C ALA A 89 -8.62 -3.01 11.74
N SER A 90 -8.34 -1.92 12.44
CA SER A 90 -8.41 -1.79 13.89
C SER A 90 -8.93 -0.41 14.26
N ASN A 91 -9.34 -0.21 15.51
CA ASN A 91 -9.94 1.05 15.98
C ASN A 91 -11.07 1.58 15.08
N ALA A 92 -11.82 0.66 14.47
CA ALA A 92 -12.86 0.99 13.51
C ALA A 92 -14.11 1.50 14.23
N SER A 93 -14.49 2.73 13.90
CA SER A 93 -15.74 3.37 14.26
C SER A 93 -16.35 3.91 12.99
N CYS A 94 -17.06 3.04 12.25
CA CYS A 94 -17.50 3.30 10.87
C CYS A 94 -18.95 2.93 10.60
N LEU A 95 -19.81 3.01 11.62
CA LEU A 95 -21.25 2.69 11.52
C LEU A 95 -21.53 1.32 10.86
N GLY A 96 -20.62 0.35 11.07
CA GLY A 96 -20.70 -0.99 10.49
C GLY A 96 -20.12 -1.17 9.08
N LEU A 97 -19.73 -0.09 8.38
CA LEU A 97 -19.10 -0.18 7.05
C LEU A 97 -17.73 -0.83 7.08
N ILE A 98 -16.97 -0.53 8.14
CA ILE A 98 -15.68 -1.16 8.44
C ILE A 98 -15.74 -1.64 9.88
N SER A 99 -15.41 -2.90 10.08
CA SER A 99 -15.28 -3.52 11.40
C SER A 99 -13.82 -3.89 11.67
N ASN A 100 -13.46 -3.95 12.95
CA ASN A 100 -12.16 -4.49 13.35
C ASN A 100 -11.98 -5.92 12.80
N GLY A 101 -10.77 -6.23 12.30
CA GLY A 101 -10.48 -7.51 11.66
C GLY A 101 -10.79 -7.56 10.16
N ASN A 102 -11.45 -6.54 9.58
CA ASN A 102 -11.66 -6.50 8.14
C ASN A 102 -10.33 -6.33 7.40
N VAL A 103 -10.17 -7.07 6.30
CA VAL A 103 -9.01 -6.97 5.42
C VAL A 103 -9.27 -5.93 4.34
N ALA A 104 -8.38 -4.95 4.22
CA ALA A 104 -8.42 -3.95 3.16
C ALA A 104 -7.56 -4.36 1.95
N LYS A 105 -8.09 -4.05 0.76
CA LYS A 105 -7.34 -4.13 -0.49
C LYS A 105 -6.75 -2.77 -0.80
N PHE A 106 -5.43 -2.67 -0.87
CA PHE A 106 -4.75 -1.44 -1.26
C PHE A 106 -4.29 -1.52 -2.72
N LYS A 107 -5.08 -0.92 -3.62
CA LYS A 107 -4.76 -0.84 -5.05
C LYS A 107 -4.28 0.57 -5.40
N ALA A 108 -3.07 0.70 -5.93
CA ALA A 108 -2.48 1.97 -6.30
C ALA A 108 -1.32 1.79 -7.31
N SER A 109 -0.93 2.88 -7.96
CA SER A 109 0.31 3.00 -8.72
C SER A 109 0.99 4.30 -8.33
N TYR A 110 2.25 4.22 -7.88
CA TYR A 110 3.02 5.36 -7.42
C TYR A 110 4.29 5.52 -8.24
N ALA A 111 4.50 6.69 -8.82
CA ALA A 111 5.80 7.03 -9.37
C ALA A 111 6.83 7.15 -8.24
N VAL A 112 7.91 6.38 -8.30
CA VAL A 112 9.01 6.48 -7.34
C VAL A 112 9.88 7.68 -7.70
N SER A 113 10.27 8.48 -6.70
CA SER A 113 11.04 9.72 -6.92
C SER A 113 12.40 9.49 -7.57
N THR A 114 12.97 8.30 -7.34
CA THR A 114 14.16 7.81 -8.02
C THR A 114 13.73 6.64 -8.89
N HIS A 115 14.30 6.53 -10.09
CA HIS A 115 14.01 5.46 -11.04
C HIS A 115 15.21 4.50 -11.10
N PRO A 116 15.49 3.71 -10.04
CA PRO A 116 16.55 2.72 -10.11
C PRO A 116 16.19 1.62 -11.11
N SER A 117 17.17 1.13 -11.83
CA SER A 117 17.06 -0.14 -12.56
C SER A 117 17.53 -1.26 -11.65
N ILE A 118 16.63 -2.17 -11.28
CA ILE A 118 16.94 -3.32 -10.43
C ILE A 118 17.06 -4.55 -11.32
N THR A 119 18.29 -5.03 -11.49
CA THR A 119 18.59 -6.29 -12.17
C THR A 119 19.05 -7.34 -11.16
N THR A 120 18.83 -8.61 -11.45
CA THR A 120 19.51 -9.69 -10.72
C THR A 120 21.03 -9.62 -10.97
N PRO A 121 21.86 -10.02 -10.00
CA PRO A 121 23.31 -10.18 -10.21
C PRO A 121 23.64 -11.13 -11.36
#